data_AF-A0A1I2FM12-F1
#
_entry.id   AF-A0A1I2FM12-F1
#
_cell.length_a   1.000
_cell.length_b   1.000
_cell.length_c   1.000
_cell.angle_alpha   90.00
_cell.angle_beta   90.00
_cell.angle_gamma   90.00
#
_symmetry.space_group_name_H-M   'P 1'
#
loop_
_entity.id
_entity.type
_entity.pdbx_description
1 polymer ?
#
loop_
_entity_poly.entity_id
_entity_poly.type
_entity_poly.pdbx_seq_one_letter_code
_entity_poly.pdbx_strand_id
1 'polypeptide(L)'
;MSGAAAKVVGRAVAACPGVTSPEPTLVIDAPAEALRGDAVVPTSLKDGLVYVTPTPPAEVDRDAPRELRARIAEAIAAAAPGLKAIKPRIDQRTRLDLDGDGSPDEVVAAVVPDPRDEEADLRFSGLFLVPPAGAPVLLRSRTGTRERYALLGALDLDGDGPRELYLNTYGDDGFSLSLESRGPDGLKTLGRWACG
;
A
#
# COMPACT_ATOMS: atom_id res chain seq x y z
N MET A 1 24.59 -8.16 -20.80
CA MET A 1 24.22 -9.60 -20.88
C MET A 1 22.79 -9.70 -20.40
N SER A 2 21.91 -10.42 -21.11
CA SER A 2 20.50 -10.56 -20.68
C SER A 2 20.44 -11.50 -19.49
N GLY A 3 20.07 -10.98 -18.31
CA GLY A 3 19.67 -11.84 -17.19
C GLY A 3 18.43 -12.64 -17.58
N ALA A 4 18.40 -13.92 -17.24
CA ALA A 4 17.17 -14.70 -17.36
C ALA A 4 16.25 -14.34 -16.19
N ALA A 5 14.99 -14.00 -16.48
CA ALA A 5 13.96 -13.97 -15.45
C ALA A 5 13.88 -15.37 -14.81
N ALA A 6 13.92 -15.43 -13.49
CA ALA A 6 13.84 -16.69 -12.76
C ALA A 6 12.38 -16.95 -12.33
N LYS A 7 12.15 -17.62 -11.19
CA LYS A 7 10.81 -18.07 -10.75
C LYS A 7 10.79 -18.56 -9.29
N VAL A 8 10.67 -17.67 -8.29
CA VAL A 8 10.15 -18.07 -6.96
C VAL A 8 8.77 -18.64 -7.10
N VAL A 9 8.45 -19.59 -6.24
CA VAL A 9 7.07 -19.92 -5.91
C VAL A 9 6.84 -19.55 -4.43
N GLY A 10 6.08 -18.49 -4.19
CA GLY A 10 5.73 -18.01 -2.87
C GLY A 10 4.44 -18.68 -2.37
N ARG A 11 4.36 -18.98 -1.08
CA ARG A 11 3.14 -19.46 -0.41
C ARG A 11 2.74 -18.43 0.64
N ALA A 12 1.50 -17.97 0.58
CA ALA A 12 0.92 -17.15 1.64
C ALA A 12 -0.05 -18.02 2.45
N VAL A 13 0.27 -18.24 3.73
CA VAL A 13 -0.67 -18.82 4.69
C VAL A 13 -1.65 -17.73 5.10
N ALA A 14 -2.62 -17.47 4.23
CA ALA A 14 -3.74 -16.62 4.58
C ALA A 14 -4.66 -17.39 5.54
N ALA A 15 -4.82 -16.90 6.77
CA ALA A 15 -5.78 -17.43 7.73
C ALA A 15 -7.21 -16.99 7.36
N CYS A 16 -7.69 -17.38 6.17
CA CYS A 16 -9.06 -17.13 5.73
C CYS A 16 -10.02 -18.00 6.56
N PRO A 17 -11.02 -17.43 7.27
CA PRO A 17 -12.01 -18.22 7.98
C PRO A 17 -12.78 -19.14 7.02
N GLY A 18 -12.79 -20.44 7.29
CA GLY A 18 -13.57 -21.43 6.52
C GLY A 18 -12.85 -22.14 5.37
N VAL A 19 -11.61 -21.77 5.03
CA VAL A 19 -10.84 -22.44 3.97
C VAL A 19 -10.09 -23.65 4.53
N THR A 20 -10.40 -24.86 4.03
CA THR A 20 -9.87 -26.16 4.51
C THR A 20 -9.02 -26.93 3.49
N SER A 21 -8.61 -26.29 2.39
CA SER A 21 -7.80 -26.89 1.31
C SER A 21 -6.65 -25.95 0.91
N PRO A 22 -5.56 -26.45 0.29
CA PRO A 22 -4.23 -25.89 0.48
C PRO A 22 -3.96 -24.59 -0.26
N GLU A 23 -3.33 -23.67 0.47
CA GLU A 23 -2.40 -22.62 0.03
C GLU A 23 -2.61 -22.06 -1.40
N PRO A 24 -3.17 -20.85 -1.57
CA PRO A 24 -2.94 -20.12 -2.80
C PRO A 24 -1.43 -20.00 -3.01
N THR A 25 -1.01 -20.16 -4.25
CA THR A 25 0.39 -20.19 -4.66
C THR A 25 0.69 -19.00 -5.58
N LEU A 26 1.60 -18.12 -5.18
CA LEU A 26 2.14 -17.03 -6.01
C LEU A 26 3.47 -17.46 -6.62
N VAL A 27 3.92 -16.71 -7.61
CA VAL A 27 5.19 -16.90 -8.30
C VAL A 27 5.88 -15.52 -8.41
N ILE A 28 7.17 -15.41 -8.03
CA ILE A 28 7.95 -14.14 -7.88
C ILE A 28 9.42 -14.40 -8.31
N ASP A 29 10.42 -13.79 -7.67
CA ASP A 29 11.79 -14.31 -7.47
C ASP A 29 12.27 -14.17 -6.00
N ALA A 30 13.52 -14.63 -5.70
CA ALA A 30 14.29 -14.58 -4.41
C ALA A 30 14.60 -15.91 -3.63
N PRO A 31 15.72 -15.99 -2.85
CA PRO A 31 16.14 -17.17 -2.05
C PRO A 31 15.34 -17.38 -0.75
N ALA A 32 15.57 -18.49 -0.02
CA ALA A 32 14.59 -19.10 0.90
C ALA A 32 14.81 -18.89 2.40
N GLU A 33 15.96 -18.37 2.82
CA GLU A 33 16.35 -18.16 4.23
C GLU A 33 15.50 -17.07 4.92
N ALA A 34 14.71 -16.37 4.12
CA ALA A 34 14.62 -14.96 4.23
C ALA A 34 13.39 -14.47 4.99
N LEU A 35 12.61 -15.27 5.76
CA LEU A 35 11.30 -14.78 6.26
C LEU A 35 10.68 -15.49 7.50
N ARG A 36 10.70 -14.83 8.67
CA ARG A 36 9.70 -14.90 9.79
C ARG A 36 9.73 -13.55 10.54
N GLY A 37 8.66 -12.81 10.85
CA GLY A 37 7.19 -12.84 10.60
C GLY A 37 6.69 -11.37 10.45
N ASP A 38 5.42 -10.95 10.50
CA ASP A 38 4.10 -11.57 10.26
C ASP A 38 3.07 -10.45 9.90
N ALA A 39 1.81 -10.77 9.54
CA ALA A 39 1.32 -10.56 8.17
C ALA A 39 2.21 -11.37 7.22
N VAL A 40 1.66 -12.36 6.52
CA VAL A 40 2.49 -13.38 5.84
C VAL A 40 3.07 -12.83 4.54
N VAL A 41 4.08 -11.97 4.71
CA VAL A 41 5.21 -11.90 3.79
C VAL A 41 5.75 -13.35 3.69
N PRO A 42 5.77 -13.99 2.49
CA PRO A 42 6.05 -15.43 2.16
C PRO A 42 7.14 -16.24 2.93
N THR A 43 8.09 -16.92 2.26
CA THR A 43 9.40 -17.28 2.89
C THR A 43 10.69 -16.73 2.22
N SER A 44 10.59 -16.01 1.08
CA SER A 44 11.70 -15.44 0.30
C SER A 44 12.02 -13.92 0.33
N LEU A 45 11.40 -13.06 1.16
CA LEU A 45 11.45 -11.57 1.05
C LEU A 45 11.85 -10.69 2.29
N LYS A 46 12.12 -11.16 3.54
CA LYS A 46 12.47 -10.28 4.72
C LYS A 46 13.93 -9.83 4.60
N ASP A 47 14.77 -10.65 3.98
CA ASP A 47 16.05 -10.19 3.46
C ASP A 47 15.74 -9.20 2.32
N GLY A 48 15.76 -7.90 2.64
CA GLY A 48 15.44 -6.80 1.72
C GLY A 48 14.16 -6.01 2.05
N LEU A 49 13.16 -6.60 2.71
CA LEU A 49 11.92 -5.88 3.07
C LEU A 49 12.14 -4.90 4.23
N VAL A 50 11.95 -3.62 3.94
CA VAL A 50 11.79 -2.58 4.96
C VAL A 50 10.34 -2.53 5.40
N TYR A 51 10.12 -2.91 6.65
CA TYR A 51 8.80 -2.96 7.30
C TYR A 51 8.25 -1.58 7.63
N VAL A 52 6.93 -1.43 7.43
CA VAL A 52 6.17 -0.32 8.01
C VAL A 52 5.46 -0.85 9.26
N THR A 53 5.92 -0.41 10.44
CA THR A 53 5.23 -0.70 11.70
C THR A 53 3.83 -0.09 11.67
N PRO A 54 2.76 -0.85 11.97
CA PRO A 54 1.41 -0.30 11.99
C PRO A 54 1.23 0.66 13.16
N THR A 55 0.79 1.88 12.85
CA THR A 55 0.37 2.90 13.83
C THR A 55 -1.15 3.05 13.75
N PRO A 56 -1.89 3.18 14.88
CA PRO A 56 -3.35 3.33 14.84
C PRO A 56 -3.80 4.53 14.01
N PRO A 57 -4.78 4.39 13.07
CA PRO A 57 -5.23 5.49 12.21
C PRO A 57 -5.65 6.76 12.95
N ALA A 58 -6.23 6.65 14.15
CA ALA A 58 -6.62 7.81 14.96
C ALA A 58 -5.41 8.60 15.50
N GLU A 59 -4.29 7.93 15.76
CA GLU A 59 -3.02 8.54 16.17
C GLU A 59 -2.32 9.18 14.98
N VAL A 60 -2.24 8.47 13.85
CA VAL A 60 -1.72 9.02 12.60
C VAL A 60 -2.50 10.29 12.20
N ASP A 61 -3.83 10.27 12.29
CA ASP A 61 -4.65 11.44 11.94
C ASP A 61 -4.42 12.62 12.89
N ARG A 62 -4.34 12.35 14.20
CA ARG A 62 -4.07 13.37 15.23
C ARG A 62 -2.74 14.09 14.95
N ASP A 63 -1.70 13.33 14.60
CA ASP A 63 -0.33 13.83 14.50
C ASP A 63 0.08 14.25 13.07
N ALA A 64 -0.78 14.04 12.06
CA ALA A 64 -0.53 14.44 10.68
C ALA A 64 -0.47 15.98 10.53
N PRO A 65 0.65 16.55 10.02
CA PRO A 65 0.82 18.00 9.89
C PRO A 65 -0.29 18.68 9.07
N ARG A 66 -0.65 19.91 9.44
CA ARG A 66 -1.68 20.70 8.74
C ARG A 66 -1.35 20.91 7.26
N GLU A 67 -0.09 21.16 6.94
CA GLU A 67 0.40 21.39 5.58
C GLU A 67 0.33 20.11 4.73
N LEU A 68 0.75 18.97 5.28
CA LEU A 68 0.59 17.66 4.64
C LEU A 68 -0.89 17.40 4.29
N ARG A 69 -1.77 17.62 5.26
CA ARG A 69 -3.21 17.42 5.08
C ARG A 69 -3.80 18.35 4.01
N ALA A 70 -3.32 19.58 3.91
CA ALA A 70 -3.73 20.50 2.85
C ALA A 70 -3.30 20.00 1.47
N ARG A 71 -2.02 19.61 1.30
CA ARG A 71 -1.49 19.01 0.06
C ARG A 71 -2.28 17.77 -0.36
N ILE A 72 -2.63 16.89 0.58
CA ILE A 72 -3.44 15.70 0.32
C ILE A 72 -4.89 16.07 -0.06
N ALA A 73 -5.50 17.05 0.62
CA ALA A 73 -6.85 17.52 0.28
C ALA A 73 -6.91 18.15 -1.14
N GLU A 74 -5.86 18.85 -1.56
CA GLU A 74 -5.72 19.38 -2.91
C GLU A 74 -5.57 18.26 -3.96
N ALA A 75 -4.74 17.25 -3.68
CA ALA A 75 -4.59 16.09 -4.55
C ALA A 75 -5.90 15.28 -4.69
N ILE A 76 -6.65 15.10 -3.59
CA ILE A 76 -7.99 14.49 -3.61
C ILE A 76 -8.96 15.35 -4.42
N ALA A 77 -8.95 16.67 -4.26
CA ALA A 77 -9.83 17.57 -5.02
C ALA A 77 -9.50 17.61 -6.52
N ALA A 78 -8.25 17.35 -6.91
CA ALA A 78 -7.86 17.19 -8.31
C ALA A 78 -8.36 15.85 -8.90
N ALA A 79 -8.20 14.74 -8.17
CA ALA A 79 -8.63 13.41 -8.61
C ALA A 79 -10.16 13.20 -8.53
N ALA A 80 -10.83 13.83 -7.56
CA ALA A 80 -12.26 13.74 -7.31
C ALA A 80 -12.86 15.12 -7.00
N PRO A 81 -13.15 15.96 -8.01
CA PRO A 81 -13.61 17.35 -7.83
C PRO A 81 -14.85 17.54 -6.95
N GLY A 82 -15.73 16.53 -6.86
CA GLY A 82 -16.89 16.51 -5.96
C GLY A 82 -16.57 16.43 -4.46
N LEU A 83 -15.28 16.32 -4.10
CA LEU A 83 -14.78 16.25 -2.72
C LEU A 83 -13.97 17.49 -2.31
N LYS A 84 -13.99 18.56 -3.12
CA LYS A 84 -13.32 19.83 -2.80
C LYS A 84 -13.74 20.36 -1.43
N ALA A 85 -12.76 20.89 -0.68
CA ALA A 85 -12.91 21.45 0.66
C ALA A 85 -13.33 20.46 1.78
N ILE A 86 -13.35 19.15 1.52
CA ILE A 86 -13.51 18.14 2.58
C ILE A 86 -12.16 17.88 3.24
N LYS A 87 -12.12 17.83 4.57
CA LYS A 87 -10.94 17.42 5.35
C LYS A 87 -10.76 15.89 5.21
N PRO A 88 -9.71 15.37 4.54
CA PRO A 88 -9.44 13.93 4.55
C PRO A 88 -8.97 13.51 5.94
N ARG A 89 -9.19 12.24 6.29
CA ARG A 89 -8.55 11.55 7.41
C ARG A 89 -7.28 10.86 6.91
N ILE A 90 -6.19 10.94 7.67
CA ILE A 90 -4.93 10.29 7.34
C ILE A 90 -4.86 8.97 8.11
N ASP A 91 -5.06 7.85 7.41
CA ASP A 91 -5.14 6.52 8.02
C ASP A 91 -3.74 5.88 8.17
N GLN A 92 -2.78 6.27 7.32
CA GLN A 92 -1.38 5.88 7.45
C GLN A 92 -0.44 6.97 6.94
N ARG A 93 0.73 7.10 7.59
CA ARG A 93 1.83 7.96 7.19
C ARG A 93 3.13 7.23 7.51
N THR A 94 4.00 7.05 6.53
CA THR A 94 5.32 6.41 6.71
C THR A 94 6.38 7.11 5.86
N ARG A 95 7.65 6.84 6.16
CA ARG A 95 8.81 7.41 5.47
C ARG A 95 9.73 6.30 5.01
N LEU A 96 9.94 6.21 3.71
CA LEU A 96 10.67 5.15 3.03
C LEU A 96 11.40 5.75 1.83
N ASP A 97 12.67 5.42 1.66
CA ASP A 97 13.33 5.61 0.38
C ASP A 97 12.72 4.61 -0.63
N LEU A 98 12.12 5.13 -1.70
CA LEU A 98 11.36 4.37 -2.71
C LEU A 98 11.91 4.48 -4.13
N ASP A 99 12.81 5.43 -4.41
CA ASP A 99 13.51 5.57 -5.69
C ASP A 99 15.02 5.31 -5.58
N GLY A 100 15.54 5.04 -4.38
CA GLY A 100 16.92 4.63 -4.12
C GLY A 100 17.89 5.79 -3.96
N ASP A 101 17.41 7.04 -3.85
CA ASP A 101 18.26 8.23 -3.76
C ASP A 101 18.93 8.45 -2.38
N GLY A 102 18.56 7.65 -1.39
CA GLY A 102 19.03 7.75 0.00
C GLY A 102 18.21 8.70 0.89
N SER A 103 17.21 9.38 0.33
CA SER A 103 16.29 10.27 1.03
C SER A 103 14.92 9.58 1.21
N PRO A 104 14.29 9.70 2.39
CA PRO A 104 12.97 9.11 2.58
C PRO A 104 11.87 9.95 1.92
N ASP A 105 11.19 9.35 0.94
CA ASP A 105 9.86 9.76 0.51
C ASP A 105 8.84 9.57 1.63
N GLU A 106 7.77 10.36 1.64
CA GLU A 106 6.67 10.19 2.58
C GLU A 106 5.45 9.54 1.89
N VAL A 107 5.08 8.34 2.30
CA VAL A 107 3.90 7.64 1.77
C VAL A 107 2.71 7.84 2.71
N VAL A 108 1.56 8.18 2.14
CA VAL A 108 0.33 8.49 2.87
C VAL A 108 -0.84 7.69 2.35
N ALA A 109 -1.55 6.99 3.24
CA ALA A 109 -2.90 6.49 2.97
C ALA A 109 -3.91 7.46 3.59
N ALA A 110 -4.86 7.94 2.78
CA ALA A 110 -5.86 8.91 3.20
C ALA A 110 -7.25 8.57 2.67
N VAL A 111 -8.26 8.88 3.47
CA VAL A 111 -9.66 8.58 3.18
C VAL A 111 -10.57 9.78 3.40
N VAL A 112 -11.72 9.78 2.73
CA VAL A 112 -12.83 10.70 2.96
C VAL A 112 -14.05 9.88 3.34
N PRO A 113 -14.41 9.79 4.64
CA PRO A 113 -15.62 9.11 5.08
C PRO A 113 -16.89 9.74 4.48
N ASP A 114 -17.93 8.95 4.24
CA ASP A 114 -19.26 9.52 3.99
C ASP A 114 -19.93 9.90 5.32
N PRO A 115 -20.36 11.17 5.52
CA PRO A 115 -21.03 11.59 6.74
C PRO A 115 -22.48 11.10 6.86
N ARG A 116 -23.01 10.36 5.87
CA ARG A 116 -24.39 9.86 5.83
C ARG A 116 -24.53 8.36 6.05
N ASP A 117 -23.42 7.63 6.09
CA ASP A 117 -23.41 6.18 6.28
C ASP A 117 -22.81 5.80 7.64
N GLU A 118 -23.60 5.08 8.43
CA GLU A 118 -23.16 4.51 9.71
C GLU A 118 -22.40 3.18 9.52
N GLU A 119 -22.50 2.54 8.34
CA GLU A 119 -21.76 1.32 7.97
C GLU A 119 -20.34 1.60 7.42
N ALA A 120 -19.91 2.86 7.44
CA ALA A 120 -18.55 3.34 7.17
C ALA A 120 -18.05 3.32 5.71
N ASP A 121 -18.94 3.55 4.73
CA ASP A 121 -18.58 3.94 3.36
C ASP A 121 -17.58 5.10 3.30
N LEU A 122 -16.70 5.04 2.31
CA LEU A 122 -15.78 6.11 1.96
C LEU A 122 -16.15 6.71 0.62
N ARG A 123 -16.31 8.03 0.59
CA ARG A 123 -16.42 8.81 -0.65
C ARG A 123 -15.12 8.76 -1.45
N PHE A 124 -13.98 8.58 -0.78
CA PHE A 124 -12.68 8.38 -1.39
C PHE A 124 -11.75 7.60 -0.47
N SER A 125 -10.89 6.78 -1.07
CA SER A 125 -9.75 6.13 -0.45
C SER A 125 -8.57 6.21 -1.42
N GLY A 126 -7.37 6.52 -0.94
CA GLY A 126 -6.21 6.63 -1.81
C GLY A 126 -4.86 6.52 -1.10
N LEU A 127 -3.87 6.09 -1.88
CA LEU A 127 -2.47 5.99 -1.50
C LEU A 127 -1.68 7.03 -2.30
N PHE A 128 -0.82 7.80 -1.62
CA PHE A 128 -0.10 8.94 -2.17
C PHE A 128 1.40 8.82 -1.89
N LEU A 129 2.21 9.19 -2.88
CA LEU A 129 3.61 9.55 -2.68
C LEU A 129 3.70 11.06 -2.45
N VAL A 130 4.31 11.47 -1.35
CA VAL A 130 4.44 12.88 -0.97
C VAL A 130 5.92 13.24 -0.97
N PRO A 131 6.43 13.83 -2.06
CA PRO A 131 7.82 14.27 -2.11
C PRO A 131 8.05 15.42 -1.11
N PRO A 132 9.30 15.64 -0.64
CA PRO A 132 9.63 16.73 0.27
C PRO A 132 9.19 18.12 -0.24
N ALA A 133 9.26 18.33 -1.57
CA ALA A 133 8.75 19.51 -2.27
C ALA A 133 7.89 19.09 -3.47
N GLY A 134 6.90 19.91 -3.83
CA GLY A 134 5.99 19.67 -4.97
C GLY A 134 4.61 19.13 -4.58
N ALA A 135 3.82 18.69 -5.56
CA ALA A 135 2.50 18.11 -5.33
C ALA A 135 2.60 16.62 -4.94
N PRO A 136 1.70 16.09 -4.08
CA PRO A 136 1.55 14.65 -3.92
C PRO A 136 1.18 13.97 -5.23
N VAL A 137 1.80 12.82 -5.51
CA VAL A 137 1.45 11.94 -6.62
C VAL A 137 0.47 10.89 -6.11
N LEU A 138 -0.70 10.79 -6.74
CA LEU A 138 -1.67 9.75 -6.42
C LEU A 138 -1.21 8.43 -7.04
N LEU A 139 -0.94 7.42 -6.19
CA LEU A 139 -0.45 6.10 -6.60
C LEU A 139 -1.59 5.14 -6.96
N ARG A 140 -2.69 5.20 -6.20
CA ARG A 140 -3.93 4.44 -6.40
C ARG A 140 -5.09 5.10 -5.64
N SER A 141 -6.30 5.04 -6.18
CA SER A 141 -7.52 5.49 -5.49
C SER A 141 -8.77 4.72 -5.90
N ARG A 142 -9.77 4.74 -5.02
CA ARG A 142 -11.14 4.28 -5.32
C ARG A 142 -12.16 5.21 -4.64
N THR A 143 -13.30 5.46 -5.28
CA THR A 143 -14.38 6.34 -4.80
C THR A 143 -15.67 5.56 -4.61
N GLY A 144 -16.45 5.88 -3.57
CA GLY A 144 -17.71 5.17 -3.27
C GLY A 144 -17.44 3.70 -2.93
N THR A 145 -16.71 3.48 -1.83
CA THR A 145 -16.15 2.17 -1.50
C THR A 145 -15.86 2.07 0.00
N ARG A 146 -15.82 0.85 0.57
CA ARG A 146 -15.21 0.60 1.88
C ARG A 146 -13.73 0.21 1.79
N GLU A 147 -13.16 0.11 0.58
CA GLU A 147 -11.76 -0.25 0.33
C GLU A 147 -10.77 0.74 0.96
N ARG A 148 -9.80 0.24 1.72
CA ARG A 148 -8.72 1.00 2.35
C ARG A 148 -7.36 0.40 2.03
N TYR A 149 -6.41 1.27 1.73
CA TYR A 149 -5.01 0.90 1.50
C TYR A 149 -4.19 1.02 2.78
N ALA A 150 -3.26 0.09 2.97
CA ALA A 150 -2.18 0.19 3.94
C ALA A 150 -0.88 -0.36 3.33
N LEU A 151 0.20 0.40 3.39
CA LEU A 151 1.54 -0.05 3.05
C LEU A 151 2.10 -0.87 4.22
N LEU A 152 2.44 -2.13 3.98
CA LEU A 152 3.03 -3.03 4.98
C LEU A 152 4.57 -3.00 4.94
N GLY A 153 5.15 -2.65 3.80
CA GLY A 153 6.59 -2.49 3.62
C GLY A 153 6.97 -2.21 2.17
N ALA A 154 8.27 -1.97 1.94
CA ALA A 154 8.83 -1.81 0.60
C ALA A 154 10.12 -2.63 0.45
N LEU A 155 10.34 -3.19 -0.75
CA LEU A 155 11.43 -4.08 -1.08
C LEU A 155 11.86 -3.85 -2.54
N ASP A 156 13.14 -4.04 -2.82
CA ASP A 156 13.69 -4.04 -4.18
C ASP A 156 13.71 -5.50 -4.67
N LEU A 157 12.84 -5.86 -5.63
CA LEU A 157 12.71 -7.24 -6.11
C LEU A 157 13.64 -7.59 -7.27
N ASP A 158 14.00 -6.62 -8.13
CA ASP A 158 14.77 -6.88 -9.35
C ASP A 158 16.19 -6.27 -9.33
N GLY A 159 16.52 -5.51 -8.28
CA GLY A 159 17.85 -4.94 -8.05
C GLY A 159 18.08 -3.61 -8.77
N ASP A 160 17.01 -2.91 -9.21
CA ASP A 160 17.13 -1.65 -9.96
C ASP A 160 17.33 -0.41 -9.07
N GLY A 161 17.00 -0.50 -7.78
CA GLY A 161 17.20 0.55 -6.76
C GLY A 161 15.89 1.10 -6.18
N PRO A 162 14.95 1.57 -7.02
CA PRO A 162 13.54 1.71 -6.67
C PRO A 162 12.94 0.49 -5.96
N ARG A 163 11.84 0.71 -5.24
CA ARG A 163 11.20 -0.35 -4.44
C ARG A 163 9.75 -0.60 -4.80
N GLU A 164 9.42 -1.87 -4.98
CA GLU A 164 8.05 -2.36 -4.91
C GLU A 164 7.42 -2.08 -3.56
N LEU A 165 6.12 -1.83 -3.59
CA LEU A 165 5.27 -1.67 -2.43
C LEU A 165 4.57 -2.99 -2.12
N TYR A 166 4.68 -3.44 -0.87
CA TYR A 166 3.87 -4.52 -0.33
C TYR A 166 2.65 -3.94 0.37
N LEU A 167 1.48 -4.04 -0.26
CA LEU A 167 0.22 -3.44 0.20
C LEU A 167 -0.72 -4.48 0.83
N ASN A 168 -1.50 -4.02 1.81
CA ASN A 168 -2.79 -4.59 2.18
C ASN A 168 -3.91 -3.67 1.67
N THR A 169 -4.98 -4.28 1.18
CA THR A 169 -6.18 -3.62 0.68
C THR A 169 -7.40 -4.35 1.25
N TYR A 170 -8.20 -3.69 2.09
CA TYR A 170 -9.31 -4.31 2.83
C TYR A 170 -10.62 -3.51 2.67
N GLY A 171 -11.76 -4.18 2.53
CA GLY A 171 -13.07 -3.58 2.24
C GLY A 171 -14.20 -4.62 2.21
N ASP A 172 -15.23 -4.39 1.38
CA ASP A 172 -16.40 -5.28 1.24
C ASP A 172 -16.03 -6.72 0.81
N ASP A 173 -15.14 -6.84 -0.17
CA ASP A 173 -14.69 -8.12 -0.74
C ASP A 173 -13.63 -8.83 0.14
N GLY A 174 -13.63 -8.57 1.45
CA GLY A 174 -12.65 -9.08 2.40
C GLY A 174 -11.32 -8.31 2.40
N PHE A 175 -10.21 -9.03 2.44
CA PHE A 175 -8.86 -8.43 2.39
C PHE A 175 -7.99 -9.06 1.32
N SER A 176 -7.07 -8.27 0.80
CA SER A 176 -6.13 -8.68 -0.24
C SER A 176 -4.75 -8.07 -0.02
N LEU A 177 -3.73 -8.89 -0.24
CA LEU A 177 -2.33 -8.49 -0.15
C LEU A 177 -1.77 -8.39 -1.58
N SER A 178 -0.95 -7.38 -1.88
CA SER A 178 -0.34 -7.27 -3.21
C SER A 178 1.09 -6.75 -3.18
N LEU A 179 1.84 -7.12 -4.22
CA LEU A 179 3.13 -6.55 -4.58
C LEU A 179 2.92 -5.67 -5.81
N GLU A 180 3.39 -4.43 -5.74
CA GLU A 180 3.08 -3.37 -6.69
C GLU A 180 4.36 -2.62 -7.07
N SER A 181 4.73 -2.57 -8.35
CA SER A 181 5.80 -1.68 -8.80
C SER A 181 5.26 -0.30 -9.17
N ARG A 182 6.10 0.73 -9.05
CA ARG A 182 5.78 2.11 -9.40
C ARG A 182 6.03 2.34 -10.89
N GLY A 183 4.96 2.56 -11.66
CA GLY A 183 5.03 3.01 -13.05
C GLY A 183 4.80 4.52 -13.19
N PRO A 184 4.89 5.06 -14.43
CA PRO A 184 4.60 6.47 -14.72
C PRO A 184 3.13 6.83 -14.44
N ASP A 185 2.22 5.87 -14.61
CA ASP A 185 0.76 6.04 -14.46
C ASP A 185 0.23 5.61 -13.07
N GLY A 186 1.10 5.37 -12.10
CA GLY A 186 0.76 4.87 -10.76
C GLY A 186 1.21 3.42 -10.53
N LEU A 187 0.48 2.66 -9.71
CA LEU A 187 0.89 1.31 -9.30
C LEU A 187 0.47 0.20 -10.26
N LYS A 188 1.43 -0.64 -10.63
CA LYS A 188 1.26 -1.86 -11.43
C LYS A 188 1.40 -3.10 -10.55
N THR A 189 0.34 -3.91 -10.48
CA THR A 189 0.37 -5.15 -9.70
C THR A 189 1.29 -6.20 -10.34
N LEU A 190 2.26 -6.68 -9.56
CA LEU A 190 3.12 -7.81 -9.89
C LEU A 190 2.53 -9.13 -9.39
N GLY A 191 1.88 -9.11 -8.22
CA GLY A 191 1.20 -10.26 -7.65
C GLY A 191 0.15 -9.85 -6.63
N ARG A 192 -0.95 -10.62 -6.53
CA ARG A 192 -2.06 -10.36 -5.59
C ARG A 192 -2.58 -11.65 -4.98
N TRP A 193 -2.97 -11.54 -3.72
CA TRP A 193 -3.63 -12.54 -2.90
C TRP A 193 -4.95 -11.97 -2.39
N ALA A 194 -6.01 -12.75 -2.25
CA ALA A 194 -7.24 -12.32 -1.58
C ALA A 194 -7.84 -13.47 -0.76
N CYS A 195 -8.43 -13.16 0.39
CA CYS A 195 -9.42 -14.03 1.03
C CYS A 195 -10.81 -13.54 0.63
N GLY A 196 -11.64 -14.46 0.12
CA GLY A 196 -13.08 -14.31 -0.12
C GLY A 196 -13.80 -15.61 0.21
#